data_AF-A0A537HXF6-F1
#
_entry.id   AF-A0A537HXF6-F1
#
_cell.length_a   1.000
_cell.length_b   1.000
_cell.length_c   1.000
_cell.angle_alpha   90.00
_cell.angle_beta   90.00
_cell.angle_gamma   90.00
#
_symmetry.space_group_name_H-M   'P 1'
#
loop_
_entity.id
_entity.type
_entity.pdbx_description
1 polymer ?
#
loop_
_entity_poly.entity_id
_entity_poly.type
_entity_poly.pdbx_seq_one_letter_code
_entity_poly.pdbx_strand_id
1 'polypeptide(L)'
;MMRVSTSICLNCEKPIRSGRSDKKFCDAGCKDEYNNAIKTNEHSQIRTIGLILKKNMRILKKLYDAKNPDRQVRGDVLVREGFEFGFYTHIAIGSLNNKNEFHFCYNFGYREVKKDHYQIYPLHKKVQVKGGRVFHFK
;
A
#
# COMPACT_ATOMS: atom_id res chain seq x y z
N MET A 1 16.17 44.79 30.24
CA MET A 1 15.49 44.42 28.98
C MET A 1 15.08 42.96 29.03
N MET A 2 13.78 42.63 28.85
CA MET A 2 13.36 41.23 28.65
C MET A 2 13.63 40.84 27.19
N ARG A 3 14.43 39.80 26.95
CA ARG A 3 14.62 39.19 25.63
C ARG A 3 13.32 38.47 25.25
N VAL A 4 12.63 38.95 24.22
CA VAL A 4 11.52 38.20 23.61
C VAL A 4 12.14 37.21 22.63
N SER A 5 12.22 35.92 23.00
CA SER A 5 12.39 34.87 22.01
C SER A 5 11.04 34.66 21.32
N THR A 6 10.85 35.27 20.15
CA THR A 6 9.65 35.05 19.33
C THR A 6 9.80 33.74 18.56
N SER A 7 9.53 32.61 19.22
CA SER A 7 9.27 31.38 18.48
C SER A 7 7.95 31.51 17.71
N ILE A 8 7.90 30.93 16.51
CA ILE A 8 6.71 30.95 15.66
C ILE A 8 5.86 29.72 15.95
N CYS A 9 4.54 29.90 16.03
CA CYS A 9 3.61 28.79 16.20
C CYS A 9 3.61 27.88 14.96
N LEU A 10 3.73 26.57 15.16
CA LEU A 10 3.74 25.58 14.08
C LEU A 10 2.38 25.44 13.33
N ASN A 11 1.27 25.92 13.92
CA ASN A 11 -0.06 25.83 13.30
C ASN A 11 -0.45 27.11 12.54
N CYS A 12 -0.43 28.25 13.23
CA CYS A 12 -0.98 29.50 12.70
C CYS A 12 0.10 30.50 12.25
N GLU A 13 1.38 30.14 12.35
CA GLU A 13 2.53 30.95 11.95
C GLU A 13 2.65 32.32 12.66
N LYS A 14 1.86 32.55 13.70
CA LYS A 14 1.91 33.77 14.51
C LYS A 14 3.00 33.67 15.59
N PRO A 15 3.58 34.81 16.03
CA PRO A 15 4.53 34.84 17.13
C PRO A 15 3.89 34.30 18.42
N ILE A 16 4.60 33.40 19.11
CA ILE A 16 4.19 32.90 20.40
C ILE A 16 4.46 33.99 21.43
N ARG A 17 3.38 34.56 21.98
CA ARG A 17 3.47 35.50 23.09
C ARG A 17 3.98 34.74 24.32
N SER A 18 5.15 35.13 24.80
CA SER A 18 5.84 34.77 26.06
C SER A 18 5.44 33.46 26.75
N GLY A 19 6.43 32.66 27.11
CA GLY A 19 6.21 31.46 27.90
C GLY A 19 7.51 30.69 28.06
N ARG A 20 7.40 29.38 28.29
CA ARG A 20 8.57 28.51 28.23
C ARG A 20 9.26 28.64 26.87
N SER A 21 10.59 28.59 26.89
CA SER A 21 11.43 28.70 25.70
C SER A 21 11.19 27.59 24.66
N ASP A 22 10.62 26.45 25.06
CA ASP A 22 10.30 25.29 24.20
C ASP A 22 8.85 25.27 23.71
N LYS A 23 8.07 26.34 23.94
CA LYS A 23 6.68 26.43 23.50
C LYS A 23 6.61 26.45 21.96
N LYS A 24 5.88 25.48 21.39
CA LYS A 24 5.69 25.28 19.94
C LYS A 24 4.37 25.80 19.38
N PHE A 25 3.38 26.05 20.24
CA PHE A 25 2.02 26.47 19.87
C PHE A 25 1.58 27.68 20.68
N CYS A 26 0.80 28.59 20.12
CA CYS A 26 0.31 29.77 20.86
C CYS A 26 -0.66 29.39 21.98
N ASP A 27 -1.51 28.39 21.73
CA ASP A 27 -2.54 27.87 22.64
C ASP A 27 -2.82 26.37 22.39
N ALA A 28 -3.74 25.81 23.19
CA ALA A 28 -4.16 24.41 23.06
C ALA A 28 -4.91 24.14 21.74
N GLY A 29 -5.71 25.10 21.25
CA GLY A 29 -6.43 24.95 19.98
C GLY A 29 -5.48 24.74 18.79
N CYS A 30 -4.44 25.57 18.68
CA CYS A 30 -3.42 25.43 17.66
C CYS A 30 -2.63 24.12 17.77
N LYS A 31 -2.41 23.60 18.99
CA LYS A 31 -1.80 22.29 19.18
C LYS A 31 -2.71 21.18 18.63
N ASP A 32 -3.99 21.24 18.95
CA ASP A 32 -4.95 20.20 18.58
C ASP A 32 -5.23 20.20 17.08
N GLU A 33 -5.44 21.37 16.48
CA GLU A 33 -5.61 21.52 15.03
C GLU A 33 -4.40 21.00 14.25
N TYR A 34 -3.19 21.37 14.66
CA TYR A 34 -1.96 20.89 14.03
C TYR A 34 -1.83 19.37 14.10
N ASN A 35 -2.09 18.78 15.27
CA ASN A 35 -2.05 17.33 15.44
C ASN A 35 -3.17 16.63 14.67
N ASN A 36 -4.36 17.22 14.60
CA ASN A 36 -5.48 16.69 13.82
C ASN A 36 -5.19 16.75 12.32
N ALA A 37 -4.53 17.81 11.83
CA ALA A 37 -4.12 17.92 10.44
C ALA A 37 -3.09 16.85 10.06
N ILE A 38 -2.08 16.61 10.91
CA ILE A 38 -1.10 15.53 10.71
C ILE A 38 -1.80 14.17 10.66
N LYS A 39 -2.64 13.86 11.66
CA LYS A 39 -3.39 12.60 11.71
C LYS A 39 -4.27 12.44 10.48
N THR A 40 -5.00 13.48 10.09
CA THR A 40 -5.86 13.46 8.89
C THR A 40 -5.06 13.13 7.64
N ASN A 41 -3.89 13.76 7.46
CA ASN A 41 -3.01 13.50 6.33
C ASN A 41 -2.49 12.05 6.33
N GLU A 42 -1.99 11.54 7.45
CA GLU A 42 -1.55 10.14 7.58
C GLU A 42 -2.70 9.15 7.30
N HIS A 43 -3.88 9.39 7.89
CA HIS A 43 -5.07 8.58 7.66
C HIS A 43 -5.53 8.64 6.18
N SER A 44 -5.37 9.77 5.51
CA SER A 44 -5.71 9.92 4.09
C SER A 44 -4.81 9.07 3.18
N GLN A 45 -3.51 9.00 3.47
CA GLN A 45 -2.56 8.19 2.71
C GLN A 45 -2.86 6.70 2.90
N ILE A 46 -3.04 6.25 4.15
CA ILE A 46 -3.40 4.86 4.45
C ILE A 46 -4.71 4.48 3.75
N ARG A 47 -5.72 5.37 3.77
CA ARG A 47 -6.99 5.15 3.07
C ARG A 47 -6.79 5.02 1.57
N THR A 48 -5.97 5.87 0.98
CA THR A 48 -5.67 5.86 -0.47
C THR A 48 -4.97 4.56 -0.88
N ILE A 49 -3.93 4.15 -0.16
CA ILE A 49 -3.25 2.86 -0.35
C ILE A 49 -4.25 1.70 -0.23
N GLY A 50 -5.11 1.73 0.78
CA GLY A 50 -6.16 0.72 0.98
C GLY A 50 -7.16 0.65 -0.17
N LEU A 51 -7.52 1.79 -0.79
CA LEU A 51 -8.38 1.81 -1.98
C LEU A 51 -7.68 1.18 -3.19
N ILE A 52 -6.39 1.47 -3.41
CA ILE A 52 -5.60 0.88 -4.49
C ILE A 52 -5.49 -0.64 -4.30
N LEU A 53 -5.11 -1.11 -3.11
CA LEU A 53 -5.01 -2.54 -2.80
C LEU A 53 -6.35 -3.28 -3.02
N LYS A 54 -7.47 -2.68 -2.59
CA LYS A 54 -8.82 -3.23 -2.84
C LYS A 54 -9.17 -3.26 -4.33
N LYS A 55 -8.80 -2.23 -5.08
CA LYS A 55 -9.00 -2.18 -6.54
C LYS A 55 -8.19 -3.28 -7.24
N ASN A 56 -6.89 -3.38 -6.93
CA ASN A 56 -6.00 -4.41 -7.43
C ASN A 56 -6.56 -5.81 -7.17
N MET A 57 -6.97 -6.12 -5.93
CA MET A 57 -7.58 -7.40 -5.57
C MET A 57 -8.84 -7.70 -6.41
N ARG A 58 -9.71 -6.71 -6.64
CA ARG A 58 -10.93 -6.88 -7.46
C ARG A 58 -10.59 -7.17 -8.92
N ILE A 59 -9.59 -6.49 -9.49
CA ILE A 59 -9.13 -6.71 -10.87
C ILE A 59 -8.58 -8.14 -11.00
N LEU A 60 -7.71 -8.57 -10.09
CA LEU A 60 -7.17 -9.93 -10.10
C LEU A 60 -8.29 -10.97 -10.00
N LYS A 61 -9.24 -10.78 -9.09
CA LYS A 61 -10.40 -11.66 -8.94
C LYS A 61 -11.26 -11.73 -10.19
N LYS A 62 -11.48 -10.59 -10.88
CA LYS A 62 -12.26 -10.51 -12.12
C LYS A 62 -11.58 -11.25 -13.27
N LEU A 63 -10.25 -11.14 -13.37
CA LEU A 63 -9.47 -11.72 -14.48
C LEU A 63 -9.05 -13.17 -14.22
N TYR A 64 -9.13 -13.64 -12.98
CA TYR A 64 -8.87 -15.04 -12.64
C TYR A 64 -9.92 -15.99 -13.23
N ASP A 65 -9.45 -16.98 -13.99
CA ASP A 65 -10.29 -18.03 -14.55
C ASP A 65 -10.12 -19.33 -13.76
N ALA A 66 -11.14 -19.69 -12.99
CA ALA A 66 -11.10 -20.91 -12.18
C ALA A 66 -11.10 -22.20 -13.01
N LYS A 67 -11.58 -22.17 -14.26
CA LYS A 67 -11.57 -23.31 -15.19
C LYS A 67 -10.23 -23.46 -15.90
N ASN A 68 -9.48 -22.37 -16.03
CA ASN A 68 -8.14 -22.35 -16.61
C ASN A 68 -7.16 -21.56 -15.71
N PRO A 69 -6.70 -22.15 -14.60
CA PRO A 69 -5.83 -21.47 -13.64
C PRO A 69 -4.44 -21.14 -14.20
N ASP A 70 -4.04 -21.75 -15.32
CA ASP A 70 -2.79 -21.47 -16.04
C ASP A 70 -2.91 -20.34 -17.07
N ARG A 71 -4.10 -19.75 -17.20
CA ARG A 71 -4.33 -18.61 -18.09
C ARG A 71 -3.42 -17.45 -17.70
N GLN A 72 -2.76 -16.90 -18.71
CA GLN A 72 -1.95 -15.70 -18.60
C GLN A 72 -2.76 -14.47 -19.00
N VAL A 73 -2.47 -13.36 -18.34
CA VAL A 73 -3.03 -12.04 -18.58
C VAL A 73 -1.88 -11.10 -18.93
N ARG A 74 -2.02 -10.34 -20.01
CA ARG A 74 -1.01 -9.33 -20.40
C ARG A 74 -1.02 -8.15 -19.44
N GLY A 75 0.14 -7.56 -19.17
CA GLY A 75 0.24 -6.41 -18.26
C GLY A 75 -0.54 -5.19 -18.74
N ASP A 76 -0.61 -4.94 -20.05
CA ASP A 76 -1.43 -3.87 -20.62
C ASP A 76 -2.93 -4.00 -20.27
N VAL A 77 -3.46 -5.22 -20.13
CA VAL A 77 -4.83 -5.46 -19.69
C VAL A 77 -5.01 -5.05 -18.23
N LEU A 78 -4.05 -5.39 -17.37
CA LEU A 78 -4.06 -4.99 -15.96
C LEU A 78 -4.00 -3.46 -15.82
N VAL A 79 -3.08 -2.81 -16.53
CA VAL A 79 -2.94 -1.35 -16.54
C VAL A 79 -4.21 -0.66 -17.04
N ARG A 80 -4.84 -1.19 -18.10
CA ARG A 80 -6.10 -0.63 -18.64
C ARG A 80 -7.27 -0.72 -17.67
N GLU A 81 -7.34 -1.76 -16.84
CA GLU A 81 -8.29 -1.88 -15.73
C GLU A 81 -7.91 -0.99 -14.53
N GLY A 82 -6.73 -0.34 -14.59
CA GLY A 82 -6.17 0.55 -13.59
C GLY A 82 -5.56 -0.18 -12.40
N PHE A 83 -4.91 -1.32 -12.67
CA PHE A 83 -4.09 -2.05 -11.73
C PHE A 83 -2.76 -1.35 -11.50
N GLU A 84 -2.33 -1.27 -10.25
CA GLU A 84 -1.09 -0.59 -9.85
C GLU A 84 -0.09 -1.58 -9.25
N PHE A 85 0.91 -2.00 -10.02
CA PHE A 85 1.88 -3.05 -9.63
C PHE A 85 2.72 -2.70 -8.39
N GLY A 86 2.87 -1.42 -8.07
CA GLY A 86 3.62 -0.96 -6.89
C GLY A 86 2.90 -1.22 -5.55
N PHE A 87 1.65 -1.69 -5.57
CA PHE A 87 0.85 -1.88 -4.36
C PHE A 87 0.46 -3.34 -4.19
N TYR A 88 1.08 -3.97 -3.19
CA TYR A 88 0.80 -5.32 -2.72
C TYR A 88 0.94 -5.38 -1.19
N THR A 89 0.25 -6.33 -0.54
CA THR A 89 0.30 -6.51 0.92
C THR A 89 1.45 -7.39 1.37
N HIS A 90 1.84 -8.38 0.57
CA HIS A 90 2.96 -9.27 0.87
C HIS A 90 3.50 -9.91 -0.40
N ILE A 91 4.75 -10.37 -0.30
CA ILE A 91 5.40 -11.20 -1.30
C ILE A 91 5.53 -12.60 -0.71
N ALA A 92 5.20 -13.61 -1.50
CA ALA A 92 5.54 -14.99 -1.19
C ALA A 92 6.60 -15.49 -2.16
N ILE A 93 7.60 -16.20 -1.65
CA ILE A 93 8.72 -16.73 -2.43
C ILE A 93 8.61 -18.25 -2.49
N GLY A 94 8.64 -18.82 -3.69
CA GLY A 94 8.63 -20.26 -3.87
C GLY A 94 9.92 -20.96 -3.42
N SER A 95 9.79 -22.22 -2.96
CA SER A 95 10.82 -23.03 -2.30
C SER A 95 12.13 -23.32 -3.07
N LEU A 96 12.31 -22.87 -4.32
CA LEU A 96 13.57 -23.07 -5.03
C LEU A 96 13.78 -21.92 -6.03
N ASN A 97 14.71 -21.03 -5.65
CA ASN A 97 15.23 -19.89 -6.40
C ASN A 97 14.26 -18.69 -6.44
N ASN A 98 14.80 -17.48 -6.18
CA ASN A 98 14.14 -16.15 -6.19
C ASN A 98 13.46 -15.77 -7.53
N LYS A 99 13.22 -16.72 -8.43
CA LYS A 99 12.52 -16.55 -9.71
C LYS A 99 11.02 -16.89 -9.62
N ASN A 100 10.51 -17.14 -8.42
CA ASN A 100 9.11 -17.48 -8.17
C ASN A 100 8.52 -16.57 -7.08
N GLU A 101 8.60 -15.26 -7.32
CA GLU A 101 8.00 -14.25 -6.45
C GLU A 101 6.53 -14.06 -6.83
N PHE A 102 5.66 -14.12 -5.84
CA PHE A 102 4.23 -13.89 -5.98
C PHE A 102 3.87 -12.63 -5.21
N HIS A 103 3.25 -11.67 -5.90
CA HIS A 103 2.83 -10.41 -5.31
C HIS A 103 1.35 -10.49 -4.99
N PHE A 104 0.99 -10.33 -3.73
CA PHE A 104 -0.40 -10.49 -3.28
C PHE A 104 -1.04 -9.17 -2.92
N CYS A 105 -2.28 -8.98 -3.38
CA CYS A 105 -3.23 -7.99 -2.91
C CYS A 105 -4.29 -8.71 -2.08
N TYR A 106 -4.09 -8.79 -0.77
CA TYR A 106 -4.91 -9.58 0.15
C TYR A 106 -4.96 -11.07 -0.26
N ASN A 107 -6.11 -11.56 -0.71
CA ASN A 107 -6.36 -12.98 -1.00
C ASN A 107 -6.22 -13.34 -2.48
N PHE A 108 -5.75 -12.42 -3.32
CA PHE A 108 -5.39 -12.69 -4.72
C PHE A 108 -3.97 -12.18 -4.97
N GLY A 109 -3.20 -12.93 -5.76
CA GLY A 109 -1.87 -12.55 -6.16
C GLY A 109 -1.60 -12.82 -7.61
N TYR A 110 -0.46 -12.35 -8.08
CA TYR A 110 0.01 -12.53 -9.43
C TYR A 110 1.50 -12.84 -9.45
N ARG A 111 1.94 -13.49 -10.52
CA ARG A 111 3.35 -13.74 -10.81
C ARG A 111 3.59 -13.51 -12.30
N GLU A 112 4.68 -12.82 -12.62
CA GLU A 112 5.15 -12.72 -14.00
C GLU A 112 5.78 -14.06 -14.41
N VAL A 113 5.21 -14.71 -15.43
CA VAL A 113 5.69 -16.01 -15.94
C VAL A 113 6.51 -15.86 -17.21
N LYS A 114 6.32 -14.75 -17.92
CA LYS A 114 7.08 -14.28 -19.07
C LYS A 114 6.96 -12.76 -19.09
N LYS A 115 7.90 -12.07 -19.73
CA LYS A 115 7.87 -10.61 -19.91
C LYS A 115 6.45 -10.12 -20.25
N ASP A 116 5.91 -9.27 -19.37
CA ASP A 116 4.58 -8.64 -19.48
C ASP A 116 3.39 -9.63 -19.50
N HIS A 117 3.58 -10.84 -19.00
CA HIS A 117 2.56 -11.88 -18.90
C HIS A 117 2.47 -12.43 -17.48
N TYR A 118 1.29 -12.33 -16.90
CA TYR A 118 1.03 -12.61 -15.49
C TYR A 118 0.04 -13.75 -15.33
N GLN A 119 0.33 -14.67 -14.41
CA GLN A 119 -0.62 -15.69 -13.95
C GLN A 119 -1.20 -15.24 -12.60
N ILE A 120 -2.50 -15.45 -12.40
CA ILE A 120 -3.24 -14.98 -11.21
C ILE A 120 -3.58 -16.16 -10.30
N TYR A 121 -3.45 -15.96 -8.99
CA TYR A 121 -3.64 -17.00 -7.99
C TYR A 121 -4.51 -16.52 -6.82
N PRO A 122 -5.52 -17.29 -6.39
CA PRO A 122 -6.17 -17.08 -5.10
C PRO A 122 -5.29 -17.66 -3.97
N LEU A 123 -5.13 -16.92 -2.88
CA LEU A 123 -4.26 -17.28 -1.73
C LEU A 123 -4.62 -18.63 -1.09
N HIS A 124 -5.91 -18.98 -1.09
CA HIS A 124 -6.44 -20.16 -0.39
C HIS A 124 -6.46 -21.43 -1.25
N LYS A 125 -6.02 -21.39 -2.51
CA LYS A 125 -5.87 -22.62 -3.30
C LYS A 125 -4.42 -23.08 -3.28
N LYS A 126 -4.24 -24.40 -3.16
CA LYS A 126 -2.99 -25.09 -3.51
C LYS A 126 -2.60 -24.66 -4.91
N VAL A 127 -1.56 -23.83 -5.05
CA VAL A 127 -1.09 -23.41 -6.36
C VAL A 127 -0.24 -24.52 -6.92
N GLN A 128 -0.76 -25.22 -7.93
CA GLN A 128 -0.01 -26.17 -8.73
C GLN A 128 0.63 -25.40 -9.89
N VAL A 129 1.95 -25.42 -9.98
CA VAL A 129 2.67 -24.88 -11.14
C VAL A 129 3.08 -26.06 -12.03
N LYS A 130 2.95 -25.91 -13.36
CA LYS A 130 3.46 -26.89 -14.34
C LYS A 130 4.92 -27.27 -13.98
N GLY A 131 5.15 -28.54 -13.70
CA GLY A 131 6.39 -29.06 -13.11
C GLY A 131 6.22 -29.77 -11.76
N GLY A 132 4.98 -30.00 -11.30
CA GLY A 132 4.67 -30.94 -10.21
C GLY A 132 4.82 -30.39 -8.79
N ARG A 133 4.97 -29.08 -8.59
CA ARG A 133 5.11 -28.50 -7.25
C ARG A 133 3.86 -27.76 -6.80
N VAL A 134 3.39 -28.13 -5.61
CA VAL A 134 2.27 -27.53 -4.89
C VAL A 134 2.83 -26.52 -3.90
N PHE A 135 2.53 -25.24 -4.09
CA PHE A 135 2.83 -24.22 -3.09
C PHE A 135 1.71 -24.20 -2.04
N HIS A 136 2.10 -24.36 -0.78
CA HIS A 136 1.26 -24.02 0.37
C HIS A 136 1.67 -22.64 0.84
N PHE A 137 0.80 -21.65 0.66
CA PHE A 137 0.91 -20.39 1.39
C PHE A 137 0.45 -20.71 2.81
N LYS A 138 1.39 -20.83 3.75
CA LYS A 138 1.09 -20.97 5.18
C LYS A 138 0.47 -19.69 5.70
#